data_AF-A0A5D4TAH4-F1
#
_entry.id   AF-A0A5D4TAH4-F1
#
_cell.length_a   1.000
_cell.length_b   1.000
_cell.length_c   1.000
_cell.angle_alpha   90.00
_cell.angle_beta   90.00
_cell.angle_gamma   90.00
#
_symmetry.space_group_name_H-M   'P 1'
#
loop_
_entity.id
_entity.type
_entity.pdbx_description
1 polymer ?
#
loop_
_entity_poly.entity_id
_entity_poly.type
_entity_poly.pdbx_seq_one_letter_code
_entity_poly.pdbx_strand_id
1 'polypeptide(L)'
;MATRESVEQFIQQCEDALRNAHAQYTEAKQLEHYNDTEFTSAQEQIEATYNDLMHLSQSCNAQQREQLNRMRLQLQNLQNEMTLLRH
;
A
#
# COMPACT_ATOMS: atom_id res chain seq x y z
N MET A 1 8.67 -11.00 18.46
CA MET A 1 9.54 -10.16 17.62
C MET A 1 9.47 -10.71 16.21
N ALA A 2 9.17 -9.87 15.21
CA ALA A 2 9.18 -10.29 13.81
C ALA A 2 10.61 -10.63 13.38
N THR A 3 10.80 -11.67 12.58
CA THR A 3 12.12 -11.99 12.03
C THR A 3 12.51 -10.91 11.02
N ARG A 4 13.81 -10.70 10.85
CA ARG A 4 14.32 -9.75 9.84
C ARG A 4 13.80 -10.08 8.44
N GLU A 5 13.80 -11.37 8.09
CA GLU A 5 13.33 -11.88 6.81
C GLU A 5 11.84 -11.58 6.59
N SER A 6 10.98 -11.80 7.59
CA SER A 6 9.55 -11.49 7.47
C SER A 6 9.30 -9.99 7.26
N VAL A 7 10.10 -9.11 7.86
CA VAL A 7 9.99 -7.67 7.65
C VAL A 7 10.46 -7.27 6.26
N GLU A 8 11.57 -7.83 5.77
CA GLU A 8 12.07 -7.58 4.41
C GLU A 8 11.07 -8.06 3.34
N GLN A 9 10.49 -9.26 3.52
CA GLN A 9 9.43 -9.77 2.65
C GLN A 9 8.20 -8.85 2.65
N PHE A 10 7.80 -8.37 3.82
CA PHE A 10 6.65 -7.49 3.93
C PHE A 10 6.90 -6.10 3.32
N ILE A 11 8.12 -5.57 3.43
CA ILE A 11 8.51 -4.34 2.74
C ILE A 11 8.38 -4.52 1.23
N GLN A 12 8.84 -5.65 0.68
CA GLN A 12 8.68 -5.94 -0.75
C GLN A 12 7.20 -5.97 -1.15
N GLN A 13 6.35 -6.61 -0.36
CA GLN A 13 4.89 -6.62 -0.60
C GLN A 13 4.29 -5.20 -0.61
N CYS A 14 4.73 -4.34 0.30
CA CYS A 14 4.30 -2.94 0.33
C CYS A 14 4.74 -2.19 -0.94
N GLU A 15 5.97 -2.39 -1.40
CA GLU A 15 6.46 -1.78 -2.63
C GLU A 15 5.70 -2.25 -3.87
N ASP A 16 5.37 -3.55 -3.94
CA ASP A 16 4.61 -4.14 -5.04
C ASP A 16 3.16 -3.61 -5.05
N ALA A 17 2.52 -3.51 -3.89
CA ALA A 17 1.19 -2.93 -3.74
C ALA A 17 1.16 -1.45 -4.16
N LEU A 18 2.14 -0.66 -3.71
CA LEU A 18 2.27 0.75 -4.12
C LEU A 18 2.46 0.88 -5.64
N ARG A 19 3.29 0.04 -6.24
CA ARG A 19 3.56 0.07 -7.68
C ARG A 19 2.32 -0.27 -8.49
N ASN A 20 1.61 -1.34 -8.10
CA ASN A 20 0.37 -1.75 -8.76
C ASN A 20 -0.68 -0.64 -8.67
N ALA A 21 -0.95 -0.15 -7.46
CA ALA A 21 -1.96 0.88 -7.25
C ALA A 21 -1.62 2.21 -7.93
N HIS A 22 -0.35 2.60 -8.00
CA HIS A 22 0.05 3.79 -8.75
C HIS A 22 -0.18 3.63 -10.25
N ALA A 23 0.06 2.43 -10.80
CA ALA A 23 -0.26 2.13 -12.20
C ALA A 23 -1.77 2.24 -12.44
N GLN A 24 -2.59 1.58 -11.61
CA GLN A 24 -4.06 1.66 -11.72
C GLN A 24 -4.59 3.09 -11.55
N TYR A 25 -4.00 3.87 -10.64
CA TYR A 25 -4.34 5.28 -10.45
C TYR A 25 -4.05 6.12 -11.70
N THR A 26 -2.90 5.89 -12.33
CA THR A 26 -2.52 6.59 -13.55
C THR A 26 -3.42 6.22 -14.71
N GLU A 27 -3.76 4.94 -14.85
CA GLU A 27 -4.67 4.44 -15.89
C GLU A 27 -6.10 4.96 -15.69
N ALA A 28 -6.64 4.92 -14.47
CA ALA A 28 -7.97 5.43 -14.17
C ALA A 28 -8.11 6.94 -14.44
N LYS A 29 -7.04 7.72 -14.23
CA LYS A 29 -6.98 9.13 -14.63
C LYS A 29 -7.10 9.35 -16.14
N GLN A 30 -6.67 8.39 -16.96
CA GLN A 30 -6.63 8.53 -18.42
C GLN A 30 -7.87 7.96 -19.11
N LEU A 31 -8.49 6.94 -18.52
CA LEU A 31 -9.47 6.10 -19.20
C LEU A 31 -10.93 6.35 -18.80
N GLU A 32 -11.31 7.51 -18.25
CA GLU A 32 -12.71 7.84 -17.90
C GLU A 32 -13.51 6.66 -17.27
N HIS A 33 -12.90 5.92 -16.31
CA HIS A 33 -13.49 4.78 -15.59
C HIS A 33 -13.60 3.42 -16.32
N TYR A 34 -12.95 3.20 -17.47
CA TYR A 34 -12.90 1.86 -18.10
C TYR A 34 -12.16 0.78 -17.29
N ASN A 35 -11.46 1.17 -16.20
CA ASN A 35 -10.61 0.29 -15.39
C ASN A 35 -11.08 0.19 -13.92
N ASP A 36 -12.39 0.36 -13.68
CA ASP A 36 -12.96 0.46 -12.34
C ASP A 36 -12.76 -0.82 -11.49
N THR A 37 -12.68 -2.00 -12.12
CA THR A 37 -12.51 -3.27 -11.40
C THR A 37 -11.10 -3.38 -10.84
N GLU A 38 -10.10 -3.20 -11.68
CA GLU A 38 -8.69 -3.26 -11.33
C GLU A 38 -8.32 -2.11 -10.38
N PHE A 39 -8.90 -0.93 -10.58
CA PHE A 39 -8.76 0.19 -9.66
C PHE A 39 -9.31 -0.14 -8.28
N THR A 40 -10.53 -0.69 -8.19
CA THR A 40 -11.13 -1.09 -6.91
C THR A 40 -10.30 -2.19 -6.25
N SER A 41 -9.83 -3.18 -7.01
CA SER A 41 -8.97 -4.24 -6.50
C SER A 41 -7.65 -3.69 -5.95
N ALA A 42 -7.04 -2.70 -6.62
CA ALA A 42 -5.85 -2.04 -6.12
C ALA A 42 -6.11 -1.22 -4.85
N GLN A 43 -7.27 -0.58 -4.71
CA GLN A 43 -7.66 0.09 -3.46
C GLN A 43 -7.76 -0.92 -2.31
N GLU A 44 -8.42 -2.05 -2.52
CA GLU A 44 -8.54 -3.14 -1.53
C GLU A 44 -7.16 -3.70 -1.15
N GLN A 45 -6.26 -3.87 -2.12
CA GLN A 45 -4.90 -4.35 -1.87
C GLN A 45 -4.09 -3.38 -1.02
N ILE A 46 -4.18 -2.07 -1.28
CA ILE A 46 -3.53 -1.05 -0.44
C ILE A 46 -4.09 -1.11 0.98
N GLU A 47 -5.42 -1.19 1.12
CA GLU A 47 -6.06 -1.20 2.44
C GLU A 47 -5.64 -2.43 3.26
N ALA A 48 -5.65 -3.62 2.65
CA ALA A 48 -5.18 -4.84 3.28
C ALA A 48 -3.71 -4.72 3.71
N THR A 49 -2.84 -4.26 2.80
CA THR A 49 -1.42 -4.08 3.07
C THR A 49 -1.17 -3.07 4.20
N TYR A 50 -1.93 -1.97 4.23
CA TYR A 50 -1.85 -0.98 5.31
C TYR A 50 -2.22 -1.59 6.67
N ASN A 51 -3.28 -2.39 6.72
CA ASN A 51 -3.70 -3.06 7.95
C ASN A 51 -2.66 -4.08 8.44
N ASP A 52 -2.12 -4.90 7.54
CA ASP A 52 -1.07 -5.86 7.86
C ASP A 52 0.20 -5.17 8.37
N LEU A 53 0.54 -4.00 7.80
CA LEU A 53 1.67 -3.18 8.24
C LEU A 53 1.48 -2.74 9.69
N MET A 54 0.28 -2.27 10.03
CA MET A 54 -0.05 -1.84 11.39
C MET A 54 0.12 -2.99 12.39
N HIS A 55 -0.27 -4.21 12.02
CA HIS A 55 -0.05 -5.40 12.85
C HIS A 55 1.44 -5.76 12.98
N LEU A 56 2.18 -5.79 11.88
CA LEU A 56 3.60 -6.16 11.87
C LEU A 56 4.46 -5.17 12.67
N SER A 57 4.16 -3.86 12.58
CA SER A 57 4.90 -2.80 13.24
C SER A 57 4.98 -2.96 14.78
N GLN A 58 3.98 -3.62 15.38
CA GLN A 58 3.91 -3.90 16.81
C GLN A 58 5.00 -4.89 17.24
N SER A 59 5.37 -5.81 16.35
CA SER A 59 6.37 -6.87 16.61
C SER A 59 7.80 -6.50 16.21
N CYS A 60 8.00 -5.32 15.62
CA CYS A 60 9.27 -4.86 15.07
C CYS A 60 10.14 -4.10 16.08
N ASN A 61 11.45 -4.08 15.84
CA ASN A 61 12.38 -3.21 16.57
C ASN A 61 12.31 -1.75 16.08
N ALA A 62 13.02 -0.82 16.74
CA ALA A 62 12.96 0.61 16.43
C ALA A 62 13.35 0.95 14.98
N GLN A 63 14.39 0.30 14.43
CA GLN A 63 14.84 0.55 13.06
C GLN A 63 13.82 0.05 12.02
N GLN A 64 13.31 -1.17 12.21
CA GLN A 64 12.27 -1.76 11.36
C GLN A 64 10.98 -0.94 11.42
N ARG A 65 10.60 -0.46 12.62
CA ARG A 65 9.40 0.36 12.81
C ARG A 65 9.48 1.69 12.08
N GLU A 66 10.66 2.31 12.04
CA GLU A 66 10.88 3.54 11.26
C GLU A 66 10.72 3.31 9.75
N GLN A 67 11.26 2.19 9.24
CA GLN A 67 11.09 1.82 7.83
C GLN A 67 9.61 1.56 7.50
N LEU A 68 8.90 0.78 8.32
CA LEU A 68 7.48 0.51 8.16
C LEU A 68 6.64 1.79 8.29
N ASN A 69 7.01 2.73 9.17
CA ASN A 69 6.31 4.01 9.28
C ASN A 69 6.38 4.84 7.99
N ARG A 70 7.49 4.80 7.26
CA ARG A 70 7.61 5.48 5.95
C ARG A 70 6.70 4.83 4.92
N MET A 71 6.69 3.51 4.84
CA MET A 71 5.80 2.76 3.95
C MET A 71 4.33 3.03 4.28
N ARG A 72 3.98 3.11 5.58
CA ARG A 72 2.63 3.45 6.04
C ARG A 72 2.14 4.78 5.48
N LEU A 73 2.98 5.82 5.53
CA LEU A 73 2.64 7.14 5.02
C LEU A 73 2.44 7.12 3.50
N GLN A 74 3.27 6.36 2.77
CA GLN A 74 3.12 6.21 1.32
C GLN A 74 1.81 5.51 0.95
N LEU A 75 1.51 4.38 1.60
CA LEU A 75 0.27 3.63 1.39
C LEU A 75 -0.96 4.51 1.68
N GLN A 76 -0.95 5.22 2.81
CA GLN A 76 -2.04 6.10 3.20
C GLN A 76 -2.23 7.26 2.21
N ASN A 77 -1.16 7.89 1.76
CA ASN A 77 -1.25 8.99 0.79
C ASN A 77 -1.85 8.50 -0.54
N LEU A 78 -1.36 7.38 -1.08
CA LEU A 78 -1.87 6.85 -2.33
C LEU A 78 -3.32 6.35 -2.20
N GLN A 79 -3.69 5.72 -1.07
CA GLN A 79 -5.08 5.35 -0.80
C GLN A 79 -6.01 6.57 -0.86
N ASN A 80 -5.61 7.66 -0.21
CA ASN A 80 -6.38 8.90 -0.20
C ASN A 80 -6.51 9.49 -1.61
N GLU A 81 -5.43 9.52 -2.39
CA GLU A 81 -5.45 9.98 -3.78
C GLU A 81 -6.40 9.14 -4.64
N MET A 82 -6.38 7.81 -4.49
CA MET A 82 -7.27 6.91 -5.21
C MET A 82 -8.73 7.14 -4.82
N THR A 83 -9.03 7.26 -3.52
CA THR A 83 -10.40 7.56 -3.05
C THR A 83 -10.92 8.87 -3.62
N LEU A 84 -10.07 9.91 -3.68
CA LEU A 84 -10.45 11.20 -4.25
C LEU A 84 -10.67 11.17 -5.77
N LEU A 85 -9.96 10.31 -6.50
CA LEU A 85 -10.15 10.18 -7.95
C LEU A 85 -11.46 9.47 -8.32
N ARG A 86 -11.95 8.60 -7.44
CA ARG A 86 -13.19 7.83 -7.65
C ARG A 86 -14.47 8.66 -7.42
N HIS A 87 -14.36 9.81 -6.76
CA HIS A 87 -15.46 10.70 -6.38
C HIS A 87 -15.52 11.95 -7.25
#